data_AF-A0A2Z6MQP5-F1
#
_entry.id   AF-A0A2Z6MQP5-F1
#
_cell.length_a   1.000
_cell.length_b   1.000
_cell.length_c   1.000
_cell.angle_alpha   90.00
_cell.angle_beta   90.00
_cell.angle_gamma   90.00
#
_symmetry.space_group_name_H-M   'P 1'
#
loop_
_entity.id
_entity.type
_entity.pdbx_description
1 polymer ?
#
loop_
_entity_poly.entity_id
_entity_poly.type
_entity_poly.pdbx_seq_one_letter_code
_entity_poly.pdbx_strand_id
1 'polypeptide(L)'
;MAQQDIISTLPDAILCHILSFLQTKHAVATTILSKRWKHLCHSVPVLCFDTTVTNQKEYIRFINFVYSVLLSRDPAFPINTFHLDFTYYEYELHYPMDTITKWVKFVAQRGLHYLDLHVNRRSSLDFTELPVTIINYKTLVVLKLHSFSMEETSSPVDLPSLKTLDLDEILCCS
;
A
#
# COMPACT_ATOMS: atom_id res chain seq x y z
N MET A 1 17.44 8.31 -38.88
CA MET A 1 17.98 8.38 -37.50
C MET A 1 16.80 8.14 -36.57
N ALA A 2 16.86 7.15 -35.69
CA ALA A 2 15.79 6.94 -34.71
C ALA A 2 15.70 8.19 -33.82
N GLN A 3 14.54 8.81 -33.76
CA GLN A 3 14.28 9.95 -32.89
C GLN A 3 14.57 9.51 -31.45
N GLN A 4 15.50 10.21 -30.79
CA GLN A 4 15.85 9.90 -29.40
C GLN A 4 14.61 10.14 -28.54
N ASP A 5 14.14 9.08 -27.89
CA ASP A 5 12.97 9.14 -27.02
C ASP A 5 13.21 10.16 -25.91
N ILE A 6 12.42 11.24 -25.91
CA ILE A 6 12.55 12.35 -24.97
C ILE A 6 12.43 11.85 -23.53
N ILE A 7 11.56 10.86 -23.28
CA ILE A 7 11.38 10.29 -21.94
C ILE A 7 12.67 9.63 -21.48
N SER A 8 13.35 8.90 -22.36
CA SER A 8 14.64 8.28 -22.05
C SER A 8 15.77 9.27 -21.71
N THR A 9 15.62 10.55 -22.07
CA THR A 9 16.62 11.60 -21.76
C THR A 9 16.41 12.27 -20.40
N LEU A 10 15.26 12.09 -19.77
CA LEU A 10 14.95 12.72 -18.49
C LEU A 10 15.84 12.18 -17.36
N PRO A 11 16.18 12.98 -16.34
CA PRO A 11 16.91 12.52 -15.16
C PRO A 11 16.13 11.46 -14.36
N ASP A 12 16.84 10.59 -13.65
CA ASP A 12 16.26 9.51 -12.83
C ASP A 12 15.23 10.03 -11.82
N ALA A 13 15.50 11.17 -11.18
CA ALA A 13 14.58 11.78 -10.23
C ALA A 13 13.22 12.14 -10.87
N ILE A 14 13.24 12.64 -12.12
CA ILE A 14 12.02 12.99 -12.86
C ILE A 14 11.27 11.73 -13.26
N LEU A 15 11.97 10.69 -13.72
CA LEU A 15 11.36 9.41 -14.06
C LEU A 15 10.73 8.74 -12.83
N CYS A 16 11.42 8.73 -11.69
CA CYS A 16 10.86 8.26 -10.42
C CYS A 16 9.61 9.06 -10.01
N HIS A 17 9.63 10.38 -10.20
CA HIS A 17 8.47 11.22 -9.93
C HIS A 17 7.29 10.89 -10.85
N ILE A 18 7.53 10.70 -12.15
CA ILE A 18 6.50 10.26 -13.10
C ILE A 18 5.90 8.91 -12.66
N LEU A 19 6.75 7.93 -12.33
CA LEU A 19 6.30 6.62 -11.87
C LEU A 19 5.49 6.71 -10.56
N SER A 20 5.77 7.69 -9.70
CA SER A 20 5.04 7.88 -8.43
C SER A 20 3.58 8.31 -8.61
N PHE A 21 3.19 8.78 -9.79
CA PHE A 21 1.80 9.07 -10.13
C PHE A 21 1.02 7.87 -10.67
N LEU A 22 1.70 6.74 -10.92
CA LEU A 22 1.07 5.56 -11.48
C LEU A 22 0.64 4.61 -10.37
N GLN A 23 -0.41 3.81 -10.64
CA GLN A 23 -0.61 2.59 -9.87
C GLN A 23 0.62 1.70 -9.99
N THR A 24 0.96 0.99 -8.91
CA THR A 24 2.17 0.18 -8.82
C THR A 24 2.27 -0.83 -9.96
N LYS A 25 1.15 -1.42 -10.37
CA LYS A 25 1.09 -2.38 -11.51
C LYS A 25 1.56 -1.77 -12.83
N HIS A 26 1.26 -0.49 -13.06
CA HIS A 26 1.68 0.23 -14.26
C HIS A 26 3.14 0.66 -14.16
N ALA A 27 3.60 1.10 -12.98
CA ALA A 27 5.01 1.37 -12.75
C ALA A 27 5.87 0.12 -12.99
N VAL A 28 5.45 -1.03 -12.45
CA VAL A 28 6.12 -2.33 -12.68
C VAL A 28 6.08 -2.74 -14.15
N ALA A 29 5.00 -2.46 -14.88
CA ALA A 29 4.94 -2.74 -16.32
C ALA A 29 6.01 -1.97 -17.12
N THR A 30 6.44 -0.78 -16.68
CA THR A 30 7.51 -0.02 -17.35
C THR A 30 8.89 -0.68 -17.26
N THR A 31 9.07 -1.67 -16.37
CA THR A 31 10.36 -2.36 -16.16
C THR A 31 10.85 -3.07 -17.42
N ILE A 32 9.96 -3.38 -18.37
CA ILE A 32 10.30 -4.01 -19.66
C ILE A 32 10.98 -3.03 -20.65
N LEU A 33 10.85 -1.71 -20.42
CA LEU A 33 11.36 -0.70 -21.35
C LEU A 33 12.89 -0.64 -21.36
N SER A 34 13.52 -0.75 -20.19
CA SER A 34 14.97 -0.93 -20.07
C SER A 34 15.38 -1.31 -18.64
N LYS A 35 16.65 -1.72 -18.46
CA LYS A 35 17.23 -1.94 -17.13
C LYS A 35 17.10 -0.71 -16.22
N ARG A 36 17.19 0.50 -16.79
CA ARG A 36 17.06 1.76 -16.05
C ARG A 36 15.67 1.88 -15.42
N TRP A 37 14.60 1.67 -16.18
CA TRP A 37 13.23 1.67 -15.67
C TRP A 37 13.00 0.59 -14.61
N LYS A 38 13.61 -0.59 -14.78
CA LYS A 38 13.57 -1.64 -13.77
C LYS A 38 14.14 -1.17 -12.42
N HIS A 39 15.32 -0.55 -12.43
CA HIS A 39 15.93 -0.01 -11.20
C HIS A 39 15.08 1.10 -10.59
N LEU A 40 14.61 2.06 -11.39
CA LEU A 40 13.81 3.18 -10.91
C LEU A 40 12.51 2.72 -10.26
N CYS A 41 11.83 1.72 -10.83
CA CYS A 41 10.61 1.15 -10.27
C CYS A 41 10.81 0.63 -8.82
N HIS A 42 12.00 0.12 -8.48
CA HIS A 42 12.30 -0.37 -7.13
C HIS A 42 12.59 0.76 -6.13
N SER A 43 12.75 2.01 -6.60
CA SER A 43 13.05 3.20 -5.79
C SER A 43 11.87 4.16 -5.65
N VAL A 44 10.74 3.95 -6.34
CA VAL A 44 9.57 4.84 -6.30
C VAL A 44 8.98 4.90 -4.88
N PRO A 45 8.90 6.06 -4.21
CA PRO A 45 8.52 6.12 -2.79
C PRO A 45 7.02 5.91 -2.54
N VAL A 46 6.22 5.77 -3.60
CA VAL A 46 4.76 5.63 -3.57
C VAL A 46 4.39 4.23 -4.02
N LEU A 47 3.61 3.52 -3.20
CA LEU A 47 2.98 2.25 -3.54
C LEU A 47 1.46 2.44 -3.50
N CYS A 48 0.83 2.26 -4.66
CA CYS A 48 -0.61 2.37 -4.85
C CYS A 48 -1.16 1.07 -5.45
N PHE A 49 -2.10 0.44 -4.75
CA PHE A 49 -2.69 -0.84 -5.10
C PHE A 49 -4.21 -0.75 -5.10
N ASP A 50 -4.80 -0.71 -6.28
CA ASP A 50 -6.25 -0.67 -6.44
C ASP A 50 -6.70 -1.95 -7.15
N THR A 51 -7.50 -2.76 -6.49
CA THR A 51 -7.98 -4.01 -7.06
C THR A 51 -9.36 -4.40 -6.55
N THR A 52 -10.10 -5.04 -7.44
CA THR A 52 -11.32 -5.76 -7.11
C THR A 52 -11.07 -7.21 -7.51
N VAL A 53 -11.26 -8.15 -6.58
CA VAL A 53 -11.09 -9.58 -6.88
C VAL A 53 -12.39 -10.33 -6.66
N THR A 54 -12.71 -11.21 -7.60
CA THR A 54 -14.02 -11.89 -7.68
C THR A 54 -13.95 -13.37 -7.31
N ASN A 55 -12.73 -13.91 -7.24
CA ASN A 55 -12.47 -15.30 -6.91
C ASN A 55 -11.14 -15.47 -6.18
N GLN A 56 -10.97 -16.61 -5.51
CA GLN A 56 -9.72 -17.03 -4.85
C GLN A 56 -8.46 -16.90 -5.72
N LYS A 57 -8.53 -17.22 -7.01
CA LYS A 57 -7.35 -17.20 -7.89
C LYS A 57 -6.85 -15.78 -8.13
N GLU A 58 -7.76 -14.84 -8.33
CA GLU A 58 -7.44 -13.41 -8.45
C GLU A 58 -6.88 -12.85 -7.15
N TYR A 59 -7.46 -13.24 -6.01
CA TYR A 59 -6.95 -12.89 -4.69
C TYR A 59 -5.48 -13.33 -4.52
N ILE A 60 -5.19 -14.62 -4.73
CA ILE A 60 -3.82 -15.16 -4.58
C ILE A 60 -2.85 -14.44 -5.51
N ARG A 61 -3.25 -14.14 -6.76
CA ARG A 61 -2.42 -13.39 -7.70
C ARG A 61 -2.11 -11.99 -7.19
N PHE A 62 -3.12 -11.29 -6.65
CA PHE A 62 -2.93 -9.97 -6.07
C PHE A 62 -2.00 -10.00 -4.87
N ILE A 63 -2.22 -10.91 -3.92
CA ILE A 63 -1.35 -11.07 -2.74
C ILE A 63 0.10 -11.33 -3.17
N ASN A 64 0.31 -12.27 -4.09
CA ASN A 64 1.64 -12.59 -4.61
C ASN A 64 2.28 -11.40 -5.32
N PHE A 65 1.49 -10.60 -6.04
CA PHE A 65 1.97 -9.39 -6.69
C PHE A 65 2.44 -8.35 -5.67
N VAL A 66 1.63 -8.05 -4.65
CA VAL A 66 2.01 -7.09 -3.59
C VAL A 66 3.27 -7.56 -2.86
N TYR A 67 3.34 -8.84 -2.46
CA TYR A 67 4.54 -9.40 -1.84
C TYR A 67 5.77 -9.29 -2.75
N SER A 68 5.63 -9.62 -4.04
CA SER A 68 6.73 -9.53 -4.99
C SER A 68 7.25 -8.10 -5.12
N VAL A 69 6.36 -7.10 -5.10
CA VAL A 69 6.75 -5.68 -5.11
C VAL A 69 7.45 -5.32 -3.81
N LEU A 70 6.88 -5.65 -2.65
CA LEU A 70 7.46 -5.28 -1.35
C LEU A 70 8.87 -5.89 -1.18
N LEU A 71 9.06 -7.14 -1.59
CA LEU A 71 10.35 -7.85 -1.49
C LEU A 71 11.39 -7.40 -2.53
N SER A 72 10.96 -6.85 -3.68
CA SER A 72 11.89 -6.36 -4.70
C SER A 72 12.39 -4.94 -4.44
N ARG A 73 11.84 -4.25 -3.43
CA ARG A 73 12.24 -2.91 -3.03
C ARG A 73 13.69 -2.86 -2.58
N ASP A 74 14.36 -1.80 -3.00
CA ASP A 74 15.68 -1.48 -2.47
C ASP A 74 15.52 -0.93 -1.03
N PRO A 75 16.12 -1.58 -0.01
CA PRO A 75 16.01 -1.15 1.39
C PRO A 75 16.58 0.24 1.68
N ALA A 76 17.44 0.77 0.81
CA ALA A 76 18.02 2.10 0.94
C ALA A 76 17.01 3.23 0.63
N PHE A 77 15.91 2.92 -0.07
CA PHE A 77 14.92 3.91 -0.47
C PHE A 77 13.68 3.83 0.44
N PRO A 78 13.13 4.99 0.85
CA PRO A 78 11.98 5.02 1.72
C PRO A 78 10.68 4.64 0.98
N ILE A 79 9.66 4.29 1.75
CA ILE A 79 8.28 4.12 1.27
C ILE A 79 7.45 5.14 2.02
N ASN A 80 7.20 6.27 1.38
CA ASN A 80 6.54 7.41 2.01
C ASN A 80 5.02 7.25 1.98
N THR A 81 4.49 6.60 0.94
CA THR A 81 3.06 6.47 0.70
C THR A 81 2.70 5.02 0.43
N PHE A 82 1.72 4.52 1.17
CA PHE A 82 1.08 3.23 0.92
C PHE A 82 -0.43 3.44 0.83
N HIS A 83 -0.97 3.21 -0.36
CA HIS A 83 -2.38 3.21 -0.64
C HIS A 83 -2.83 1.80 -1.07
N LEU A 84 -3.89 1.32 -0.46
CA LEU A 84 -4.53 0.05 -0.77
C LEU A 84 -6.04 0.24 -0.82
N ASP A 85 -6.61 0.13 -2.02
CA ASP A 85 -8.04 -0.06 -2.22
C ASP A 85 -8.28 -1.51 -2.67
N PHE A 86 -8.85 -2.31 -1.78
CA PHE A 86 -9.07 -3.72 -1.98
C PHE A 86 -10.53 -4.09 -1.76
N THR A 87 -11.21 -4.50 -2.82
CA THR A 87 -12.61 -4.98 -2.75
C THR A 87 -12.70 -6.48 -3.04
N TYR A 88 -13.44 -7.21 -2.20
CA TYR A 88 -13.68 -8.64 -2.36
C TYR A 88 -15.15 -9.04 -2.28
N TYR A 89 -15.60 -9.89 -3.23
CA TYR A 89 -17.02 -10.24 -3.39
C TYR A 89 -17.38 -11.71 -3.11
N GLU A 90 -16.44 -12.59 -2.78
CA GLU A 90 -16.72 -14.03 -2.58
C GLU A 90 -17.01 -14.35 -1.10
N TYR A 91 -18.08 -15.11 -0.84
CA TYR A 91 -18.63 -15.36 0.51
C TYR A 91 -17.94 -16.49 1.30
N GLU A 92 -17.18 -17.36 0.65
CA GLU A 92 -16.85 -18.68 1.22
C GLU A 92 -15.43 -18.82 1.80
N LEU A 93 -14.63 -17.76 1.83
CA LEU A 93 -13.21 -17.91 2.15
C LEU A 93 -12.79 -17.16 3.41
N HIS A 94 -12.44 -17.94 4.44
CA HIS A 94 -11.66 -17.48 5.59
C HIS A 94 -10.22 -17.25 5.16
N TYR A 95 -9.89 -16.01 4.79
CA TYR A 95 -8.51 -15.64 4.49
C TYR A 95 -7.82 -14.98 5.69
N PRO A 96 -6.55 -15.31 5.93
CA PRO A 96 -5.81 -14.73 7.04
C PRO A 96 -5.55 -13.23 6.80
N MET A 97 -6.31 -12.42 7.54
CA MET A 97 -6.26 -10.96 7.64
C MET A 97 -4.91 -10.39 8.04
N ASP A 98 -4.06 -11.23 8.64
CA ASP A 98 -2.65 -10.98 8.93
C ASP A 98 -1.88 -10.43 7.71
N THR A 99 -2.31 -10.71 6.48
CA THR A 99 -1.60 -10.27 5.28
C THR A 99 -1.47 -8.75 5.15
N ILE A 100 -2.56 -7.98 5.30
CA ILE A 100 -2.53 -6.51 5.20
C ILE A 100 -1.72 -5.93 6.36
N THR A 101 -1.91 -6.48 7.56
CA THR A 101 -1.13 -6.14 8.75
C THR A 101 0.38 -6.31 8.52
N LYS A 102 0.81 -7.41 7.90
CA LYS A 102 2.22 -7.64 7.54
C LYS A 102 2.73 -6.59 6.56
N TRP A 103 1.95 -6.24 5.55
CA TRP A 103 2.34 -5.22 4.58
C TRP A 103 2.51 -3.85 5.23
N VAL A 104 1.55 -3.43 6.06
CA VAL A 104 1.62 -2.15 6.77
C VAL A 104 2.84 -2.11 7.70
N LYS A 105 3.09 -3.16 8.48
CA LYS A 105 4.29 -3.26 9.33
C LYS A 105 5.58 -3.16 8.50
N PHE A 106 5.62 -3.80 7.33
CA PHE A 106 6.78 -3.74 6.44
C PHE A 106 7.04 -2.33 5.93
N VAL A 107 6.01 -1.63 5.43
CA VAL A 107 6.19 -0.27 4.88
C VAL A 107 6.39 0.79 5.96
N ALA A 108 5.82 0.60 7.15
CA ALA A 108 6.03 1.49 8.29
C ALA A 108 7.50 1.56 8.73
N GLN A 109 8.23 0.45 8.64
CA GLN A 109 9.68 0.40 8.89
C GLN A 109 10.50 1.20 7.87
N ARG A 110 9.88 1.71 6.80
CA ARG A 110 10.53 2.44 5.70
C ARG A 110 10.22 3.93 5.68
N GLY A 111 9.76 4.50 6.80
CA GLY A 111 9.50 5.94 6.93
C GLY A 111 8.16 6.38 6.33
N LEU A 112 7.10 5.61 6.60
CA LEU A 112 5.76 5.88 6.09
C LEU A 112 5.20 7.20 6.60
N HIS A 113 4.74 8.05 5.68
CA HIS A 113 4.11 9.35 5.97
C HIS A 113 2.61 9.35 5.65
N TYR A 114 2.19 8.59 4.64
CA TYR A 114 0.81 8.53 4.18
C TYR A 114 0.35 7.07 4.13
N LEU A 115 -0.63 6.74 4.95
CA LEU A 115 -1.28 5.43 4.96
C LEU A 115 -2.77 5.61 4.65
N ASP A 116 -3.24 4.89 3.64
CA ASP A 116 -4.62 4.96 3.18
C ASP A 116 -5.10 3.56 2.79
N LEU A 117 -6.00 3.03 3.61
CA LEU A 117 -6.47 1.66 3.51
C LEU A 117 -7.99 1.65 3.39
N HIS A 118 -8.46 1.12 2.27
CA HIS A 118 -9.86 0.84 2.00
C HIS A 118 -10.01 -0.66 1.73
N VAL A 119 -10.73 -1.37 2.61
CA VAL A 119 -10.89 -2.83 2.50
C VAL A 119 -12.37 -3.17 2.53
N ASN A 120 -12.99 -3.26 1.35
CA ASN A 120 -14.41 -3.49 1.24
C ASN A 120 -14.75 -4.98 1.07
N ARG A 121 -15.76 -5.44 1.81
CA ARG A 121 -16.29 -6.81 1.76
C ARG A 121 -17.79 -6.77 1.63
N ARG A 122 -18.33 -7.71 0.84
CA ARG A 122 -19.78 -7.88 0.70
C ARG A 122 -20.47 -8.37 2.00
N SER A 123 -19.73 -9.07 2.86
CA SER A 123 -20.13 -9.42 4.23
C SER A 123 -19.73 -8.27 5.15
N SER A 124 -20.71 -7.49 5.62
CA SER A 124 -20.51 -6.36 6.54
C SER A 124 -20.19 -6.79 7.98
N LEU A 125 -19.99 -8.08 8.24
CA LEU A 125 -19.75 -8.62 9.58
C LEU A 125 -18.25 -8.90 9.85
N ASP A 126 -17.40 -8.90 8.82
CA ASP A 126 -15.99 -9.28 8.92
C ASP A 126 -15.05 -8.10 8.68
N PHE A 127 -14.92 -7.23 9.69
CA PHE A 127 -14.01 -6.09 9.65
C PHE A 127 -12.54 -6.53 9.66
N THR A 128 -11.69 -5.76 8.99
CA THR A 128 -10.24 -6.01 9.03
C THR A 128 -9.66 -5.53 10.34
N GLU A 129 -9.08 -6.43 11.13
CA GLU A 129 -8.34 -6.02 12.33
C GLU A 129 -7.15 -5.15 11.93
N LEU A 130 -7.22 -3.90 12.36
CA LEU A 130 -6.12 -2.97 12.23
C LEU A 130 -5.05 -3.35 13.27
N PRO A 131 -3.77 -3.49 12.88
CA PRO A 131 -2.74 -3.68 13.88
C PRO A 131 -2.63 -2.41 14.71
N VAL A 132 -2.93 -2.54 16.02
CA VAL A 132 -2.80 -1.49 17.05
C VAL A 132 -1.48 -0.72 16.93
N THR A 133 -0.41 -1.38 16.47
CA THR A 133 0.90 -0.74 16.24
C THR A 133 0.89 0.48 15.33
N ILE A 134 -0.13 0.66 14.48
CA ILE A 134 -0.25 1.84 13.60
C ILE A 134 -0.37 3.13 14.42
N ILE A 135 -0.93 3.07 15.63
CA ILE A 135 -1.14 4.26 16.50
C ILE A 135 0.15 4.85 17.09
N ASN A 136 1.31 4.24 16.80
CA ASN A 136 2.62 4.67 17.34
C ASN A 136 3.60 5.10 16.25
N TYR A 137 3.16 5.27 14.99
CA TYR A 137 4.03 5.65 13.89
C TYR A 137 4.28 7.16 13.86
N LYS A 138 5.41 7.57 14.46
CA LYS A 138 5.82 8.97 14.62
C LYS A 138 6.00 9.76 13.32
N THR A 139 6.26 9.07 12.21
CA THR A 139 6.44 9.68 10.89
C THR A 139 5.12 9.89 10.16
N LEU A 140 4.03 9.27 10.62
CA LEU A 140 2.75 9.29 9.93
C LEU A 140 2.12 10.69 10.00
N VAL A 141 1.79 11.24 8.83
CA VAL A 141 1.19 12.56 8.65
C VAL A 141 -0.28 12.43 8.25
N VAL A 142 -0.59 11.42 7.43
CA VAL A 142 -1.96 11.13 6.99
C VAL A 142 -2.28 9.67 7.29
N LEU A 143 -3.39 9.45 7.97
CA LEU A 143 -3.98 8.14 8.23
C LEU A 143 -5.42 8.15 7.73
N LYS A 144 -5.72 7.28 6.77
CA LYS A 144 -7.09 7.03 6.31
C LYS A 144 -7.40 5.54 6.42
N LEU A 145 -8.52 5.22 7.07
CA LEU A 145 -8.97 3.85 7.27
C LEU A 145 -10.47 3.77 6.96
N HIS A 146 -10.84 2.81 6.12
CA HIS A 146 -12.23 2.53 5.78
C HIS A 146 -12.52 1.02 5.90
N SER A 147 -13.57 0.67 6.65
CA SER A 147 -14.01 -0.71 6.98
C SER A 147 -13.00 -1.53 7.81
N PHE A 148 -12.51 -0.98 8.93
CA PHE A 148 -11.58 -1.65 9.85
C PHE A 148 -12.17 -1.84 11.26
N SER A 149 -11.73 -2.89 11.96
CA SER A 149 -11.96 -3.06 13.40
C SER A 149 -10.71 -2.69 14.18
N MET A 150 -10.91 -2.07 15.33
CA MET A 150 -9.85 -1.72 16.27
C MET A 150 -10.17 -2.32 17.63
N GLU A 151 -9.20 -3.01 18.22
CA GLU A 151 -9.28 -3.41 19.62
C GLU A 151 -9.21 -2.17 20.52
N GLU A 152 -9.98 -2.15 21.61
CA GLU A 152 -9.82 -1.14 22.64
C GLU A 152 -8.41 -1.25 23.26
N THR A 153 -7.57 -0.25 22.99
CA THR A 153 -6.21 -0.21 23.52
C THR A 153 -6.19 0.70 24.74
N SER A 154 -5.67 0.21 25.86
CA SER A 154 -5.40 1.03 27.04
C SER A 154 -4.18 1.96 26.87
N SER A 155 -3.40 1.76 25.80
CA SER A 155 -2.25 2.61 25.47
C SER A 155 -2.71 3.93 24.83
N PRO A 156 -2.14 5.08 25.24
CA PRO A 156 -2.40 6.34 24.56
C PRO A 156 -1.86 6.30 23.12
N VAL A 157 -2.64 6.85 22.20
CA VAL A 157 -2.24 7.03 20.79
C VAL A 157 -1.09 8.03 20.70
N ASP A 158 0.04 7.63 20.11
CA ASP A 158 1.25 8.46 19.93
C ASP A 158 1.55 8.68 18.43
N LEU A 159 0.82 9.63 17.84
CA LEU A 159 0.97 10.05 16.44
C LEU A 159 1.35 11.54 16.34
N PRO A 160 2.56 11.94 16.78
CA PRO A 160 2.94 13.34 16.97
C PRO A 160 3.00 14.17 15.68
N SER A 161 3.16 13.53 14.52
CA SER A 161 3.24 14.20 13.21
C SER A 161 1.92 14.20 12.45
N LEU A 162 0.87 13.57 12.98
CA LEU A 162 -0.40 13.38 12.28
C LEU A 162 -1.11 14.72 12.10
N LYS A 163 -1.50 14.98 10.86
CA LYS A 163 -2.23 16.19 10.46
C LYS A 163 -3.60 15.86 9.86
N THR A 164 -3.78 14.64 9.39
CA THR A 164 -5.03 14.19 8.77
C THR A 164 -5.36 12.81 9.28
N LEU A 165 -6.54 12.70 9.88
CA LEU A 165 -7.15 11.46 10.32
C LEU A 165 -8.50 11.37 9.63
N ASP A 166 -8.70 10.31 8.86
CA ASP A 166 -9.93 10.00 8.15
C ASP A 166 -10.34 8.58 8.52
N LEU A 167 -11.49 8.45 9.15
CA LEU A 167 -11.99 7.19 9.69
C LEU A 167 -13.43 7.03 9.25
N ASP A 168 -13.68 5.98 8.48
CA ASP A 168 -14.99 5.66 7.95
C ASP A 168 -15.28 4.16 8.17
N GLU A 169 -16.52 3.83 8.51
CA GLU A 169 -16.92 2.46 8.87
C GLU A 169 -15.94 1.76 9.84
N ILE A 170 -15.71 2.33 11.04
CA ILE A 170 -14.83 1.73 12.05
C ILE A 170 -15.65 1.02 13.13
N LEU A 171 -15.31 -0.25 13.44
CA LEU A 171 -15.82 -0.96 14.61
C LEU A 171 -14.80 -0.94 15.75
N CYS A 172 -15.22 -0.50 16.93
CA CYS A 172 -14.46 -0.69 18.17
C CYS A 172 -14.92 -1.99 18.85
N CYS A 173 -13.99 -2.94 19.01
CA CYS A 173 -14.25 -4.17 19.75
C CYS A 173 -13.87 -3.98 21.23
N SER A 174 -14.83 -4.26 22.12
CA SER A 174 -14.69 -4.23 23.59
C SER A 174 -13.95 -5.43 24.16
#